data_AF-A0A9P8IWZ3-F1
#
_entry.id   AF-A0A9P8IWZ3-F1
#
_cell.length_a   1.000
_cell.length_b   1.000
_cell.length_c   1.000
_cell.angle_alpha   90.00
_cell.angle_beta   90.00
_cell.angle_gamma   90.00
#
_symmetry.space_group_name_H-M   'P 1'
#
loop_
_entity.id
_entity.type
_entity.pdbx_description
1 polymer ?
#
loop_
_entity_poly.entity_id
_entity_poly.type
_entity_poly.pdbx_seq_one_letter_code
_entity_poly.pdbx_strand_id
1 'polypeptide(L)'
;EGIYDKLQQSTNPSQKEKLEDNLKKEIKKLQRSRDQIKAWAAQNDIKDKKPLLDQRKLIETQMEKFKAVEKEMKTKAFSKEGLSAAAKLDPKEKEKLEICEFLGNMVEELERQIEVTEAEAETLQANMKKGKKDTAKADRIAELERMAERHKWHQGKLELLLRSLENGGVDTDQVKDIEEGIRYYVENNQEVDFMEDDTIYDDLNLDADEQMFGLQNDDDRVSSQ
;
A
#
# COMPACT_ATOMS: atom_id res chain seq x y z
N GLU A 1 18.86 -11.57 36.69
CA GLU A 1 18.57 -12.72 35.81
C GLU A 1 17.08 -12.94 35.62
N GLY A 2 16.26 -13.02 36.68
CA GLY A 2 14.83 -13.34 36.53
C GLY A 2 13.91 -12.45 35.65
N ILE A 3 14.27 -11.21 35.29
CA ILE A 3 13.48 -10.40 34.32
C ILE A 3 13.76 -10.86 32.88
N TYR A 4 15.01 -11.22 32.58
CA TYR A 4 15.43 -11.70 31.26
C TYR A 4 14.76 -13.04 30.92
N ASP A 5 14.77 -13.98 31.87
CA ASP A 5 14.16 -15.30 31.65
C ASP A 5 12.65 -15.19 31.48
N LYS A 6 12.00 -14.30 32.25
CA LYS A 6 10.57 -13.99 32.09
C LYS A 6 10.25 -13.34 30.75
N LEU A 7 11.13 -12.51 30.21
CA LEU A 7 10.95 -11.88 28.90
C LEU A 7 11.01 -12.92 27.77
N GLN A 8 11.94 -13.87 27.87
CA GLN A 8 12.09 -14.96 26.90
C GLN A 8 10.92 -15.95 26.95
N GLN A 9 10.37 -16.22 28.13
CA GLN A 9 9.24 -17.15 28.32
C GLN A 9 7.87 -16.52 28.09
N SER A 10 7.76 -15.19 28.18
CA SER A 10 6.49 -14.51 27.95
C SER A 10 6.08 -14.63 26.48
N THR A 11 4.82 -14.93 26.22
CA THR A 11 4.20 -14.90 24.88
C THR A 11 3.23 -13.73 24.74
N ASN A 12 2.84 -13.09 25.84
CA ASN A 12 1.89 -11.99 25.87
C ASN A 12 2.58 -10.66 25.50
N PRO A 13 2.13 -9.94 24.45
CA PRO A 13 2.73 -8.68 24.00
C PRO A 13 2.79 -7.58 25.06
N SER A 14 1.71 -7.33 25.80
CA SER A 14 1.65 -6.28 26.83
C SER A 14 2.58 -6.60 28.01
N GLN A 15 2.72 -7.88 28.36
CA GLN A 15 3.66 -8.30 29.39
C GLN A 15 5.12 -8.17 28.92
N LYS A 16 5.41 -8.43 27.64
CA LYS A 16 6.76 -8.23 27.07
C LYS A 16 7.18 -6.77 27.17
N GLU A 17 6.34 -5.84 26.72
CA GLU A 17 6.62 -4.40 26.77
C GLU A 17 6.89 -3.92 28.21
N LYS A 18 6.08 -4.37 29.17
CA LYS A 18 6.29 -4.05 30.60
C LYS A 18 7.60 -4.63 31.14
N LEU A 19 7.97 -5.85 30.72
CA LEU A 19 9.23 -6.49 31.12
C LEU A 19 10.44 -5.80 30.48
N GLU A 20 10.33 -5.31 29.25
CA GLU A 20 11.34 -4.51 28.56
C GLU A 20 11.63 -3.20 29.29
N ASP A 21 10.57 -2.46 29.64
CA ASP A 21 10.69 -1.22 30.40
C ASP A 21 11.36 -1.42 31.76
N ASN A 22 11.02 -2.51 32.44
CA ASN A 22 11.66 -2.89 33.68
C ASN A 22 13.14 -3.25 33.47
N LEU A 23 13.46 -3.99 32.40
CA LEU A 23 14.84 -4.36 32.07
C LEU A 23 15.70 -3.13 31.74
N LYS A 24 15.13 -2.15 31.02
CA LYS A 24 15.76 -0.85 30.73
C LYS A 24 16.04 -0.04 32.00
N LYS A 25 15.11 -0.04 32.97
CA LYS A 25 15.31 0.60 34.28
C LYS A 25 16.41 -0.08 35.08
N GLU A 26 16.42 -1.42 35.14
CA GLU A 26 17.45 -2.18 35.86
C GLU A 26 18.85 -1.94 35.30
N ILE A 27 18.99 -1.70 34.00
CA ILE A 27 20.30 -1.44 33.40
C ILE A 27 20.84 -0.07 33.71
N LYS A 28 19.98 0.93 33.78
CA LYS A 28 20.40 2.24 34.29
C LYS A 28 20.90 2.12 35.73
N LYS A 29 20.31 1.24 36.55
CA LYS A 29 20.82 0.95 37.90
C LYS A 29 22.18 0.25 37.85
N LEU A 30 22.32 -0.80 37.02
CA LEU A 30 23.59 -1.50 36.83
C LEU A 30 24.71 -0.57 36.34
N GLN A 31 24.43 0.33 35.40
CA GLN A 31 25.37 1.36 34.93
C GLN A 31 25.85 2.25 36.08
N ARG A 32 24.92 2.77 36.89
CA ARG A 32 25.26 3.60 38.06
C ARG A 32 26.12 2.83 39.06
N SER A 33 25.75 1.58 39.38
CA SER A 33 26.53 0.73 40.28
C SER A 33 27.92 0.41 39.73
N ARG A 34 28.06 0.19 38.41
CA ARG A 34 29.34 -0.03 37.73
C ARG A 34 30.25 1.19 37.84
N ASP A 35 29.71 2.39 37.62
CA ASP A 35 30.48 3.63 37.73
C ASP A 35 30.85 3.96 39.19
N GLN A 36 29.97 3.65 40.15
CA GLN A 36 30.24 3.73 41.57
C GLN A 36 31.38 2.78 42.01
N ILE A 37 31.34 1.52 41.54
CA ILE A 37 32.42 0.55 41.78
C ILE A 37 33.73 1.00 41.14
N LYS A 38 33.67 1.59 39.94
CA LYS A 38 34.85 2.17 39.27
C LYS A 38 35.47 3.31 40.10
N ALA A 39 34.64 4.18 40.69
CA ALA A 39 35.09 5.24 41.57
C ALA A 39 35.75 4.68 42.84
N TRP A 40 35.12 3.71 43.51
CA TRP A 40 35.69 3.04 44.69
C TRP A 40 37.01 2.33 44.39
N ALA A 41 37.11 1.63 43.26
CA ALA A 41 38.34 0.97 42.85
C ALA A 41 39.49 1.96 42.55
N ALA A 42 39.18 3.22 42.25
CA ALA A 42 40.19 4.28 42.03
C ALA A 42 40.69 4.92 43.34
N GLN A 43 40.00 4.73 44.46
CA GLN A 43 40.44 5.22 45.77
C GLN A 43 41.57 4.33 46.35
N ASN A 44 42.45 4.90 47.17
CA ASN A 44 43.63 4.24 47.72
C ASN A 44 43.44 3.69 49.15
N ASP A 45 42.29 3.94 49.74
CA ASP A 45 41.81 3.45 51.05
C ASP A 45 41.38 1.97 51.00
N ILE A 46 41.09 1.43 49.82
CA ILE A 46 40.70 0.03 49.63
C ILE A 46 41.93 -0.85 49.37
N LYS A 47 42.26 -1.70 50.36
CA LYS A 47 43.41 -2.61 50.32
C LYS A 47 43.21 -3.80 49.38
N ASP A 48 42.01 -4.39 49.35
CA ASP A 48 41.67 -5.47 48.43
C ASP A 48 40.60 -5.01 47.43
N LYS A 49 41.04 -4.78 46.19
CA LYS A 49 40.19 -4.32 45.09
C LYS A 49 39.58 -5.49 44.30
N LYS A 50 39.98 -6.73 44.58
CA LYS A 50 39.57 -7.91 43.80
C LYS A 50 38.05 -8.12 43.78
N PRO A 51 37.33 -8.05 44.92
CA PRO A 51 35.86 -8.19 44.92
C PRO A 51 35.14 -7.11 44.12
N LEU A 52 35.67 -5.87 44.11
CA LEU A 52 35.12 -4.76 43.33
C LEU A 52 35.29 -5.00 41.83
N LEU A 53 36.46 -5.49 41.41
CA LEU A 53 36.72 -5.80 40.01
C LEU A 53 35.87 -6.97 39.51
N ASP A 54 35.68 -8.01 40.34
CA ASP A 54 34.82 -9.16 40.01
C ASP A 54 33.36 -8.72 39.88
N GLN A 55 32.86 -7.90 40.80
CA GLN A 55 31.49 -7.35 40.72
C GLN A 55 31.31 -6.43 39.51
N ARG A 56 32.32 -5.62 39.18
CA ARG A 56 32.31 -4.78 37.97
C ARG A 56 32.20 -5.63 36.70
N LYS A 57 32.99 -6.70 36.61
CA LYS A 57 32.98 -7.63 35.47
C LYS A 57 31.63 -8.33 35.34
N LEU A 58 31.02 -8.72 36.47
CA LEU A 58 29.68 -9.32 36.49
C LEU A 58 28.63 -8.34 35.95
N ILE A 59 28.68 -7.07 36.36
CA ILE A 59 27.77 -6.04 35.84
C ILE A 59 27.96 -5.82 34.34
N GLU A 60 29.21 -5.71 33.88
CA GLU A 60 29.52 -5.54 32.44
C GLU A 60 29.00 -6.72 31.61
N THR A 61 29.15 -7.95 32.10
CA THR A 61 28.59 -9.17 31.47
C THR A 61 27.06 -9.12 31.35
N GLN A 62 26.36 -8.67 32.40
CA GLN A 62 24.89 -8.58 32.35
C GLN A 62 24.42 -7.43 31.45
N MET A 63 25.19 -6.34 31.34
CA MET A 63 24.91 -5.25 30.41
C MET A 63 25.03 -5.70 28.94
N GLU A 64 26.02 -6.55 28.63
CA GLU A 64 26.18 -7.10 27.28
C GLU A 64 25.02 -8.03 26.89
N LYS A 65 24.56 -8.89 27.81
CA LYS A 65 23.38 -9.74 27.58
C LYS A 65 22.13 -8.92 27.24
N PHE A 66 21.92 -7.78 27.89
CA PHE A 66 20.82 -6.89 27.51
C PHE A 66 21.01 -6.25 26.15
N LYS A 67 22.22 -5.81 25.82
CA LYS A 67 22.49 -5.19 24.52
C LYS A 67 22.13 -6.16 23.38
N ALA A 68 22.36 -7.46 23.57
CA ALA A 68 21.93 -8.49 22.65
C ALA A 68 20.39 -8.58 22.55
N VAL A 69 19.68 -8.58 23.68
CA VAL A 69 18.20 -8.57 23.71
C VAL A 69 17.63 -7.32 23.06
N GLU A 70 18.10 -6.13 23.43
CA GLU A 70 17.63 -4.86 22.86
C GLU A 70 17.83 -4.84 21.34
N LYS A 71 18.96 -5.36 20.84
CA LYS A 71 19.22 -5.48 19.40
C LYS A 71 18.26 -6.45 18.74
N GLU A 72 18.06 -7.64 19.30
CA GLU A 72 17.13 -8.64 18.76
C GLU A 72 15.69 -8.10 18.71
N MET A 73 15.28 -7.36 19.74
CA MET A 73 13.93 -6.82 19.86
C MET A 73 13.68 -5.64 18.92
N LYS A 74 14.64 -4.71 18.78
CA LYS A 74 14.53 -3.61 17.81
C LYS A 74 14.40 -4.15 16.39
N THR A 75 15.21 -5.14 16.00
CA THR A 75 15.12 -5.75 14.67
C THR A 75 13.76 -6.44 14.44
N LYS A 76 13.20 -7.11 15.45
CA LYS A 76 11.87 -7.72 15.37
C LYS A 76 10.72 -6.70 15.39
N ALA A 77 10.91 -5.53 16.00
CA ALA A 77 9.92 -4.45 16.02
C ALA A 77 9.70 -3.85 14.63
N PHE A 78 10.77 -3.56 13.87
CA PHE A 78 10.66 -3.08 12.49
C PHE A 78 9.95 -4.07 11.56
N SER A 79 10.13 -5.38 11.80
CA SER A 79 9.42 -6.45 11.06
C SER A 79 7.94 -6.61 11.45
N LYS A 80 7.50 -6.06 12.59
CA LYS A 80 6.14 -6.20 13.12
C LYS A 80 5.32 -4.92 12.99
N GLU A 81 5.95 -3.75 13.06
CA GLU A 81 5.27 -2.45 12.88
C GLU A 81 4.68 -2.29 11.47
N GLY A 82 5.37 -2.76 10.43
CA GLY A 82 4.84 -2.77 9.05
C GLY A 82 3.55 -3.60 8.90
N LEU A 83 3.43 -4.70 9.64
CA LEU A 83 2.21 -5.51 9.69
C LEU A 83 1.12 -4.90 10.58
N SER A 84 1.49 -4.12 11.60
CA SER A 84 0.53 -3.50 12.52
C SER A 84 -0.07 -2.19 12.01
N ALA A 85 0.59 -1.50 11.07
CA ALA A 85 0.06 -0.30 10.43
C ALA A 85 -1.20 -0.60 9.60
N ALA A 86 -1.21 -1.74 8.89
CA ALA A 86 -2.39 -2.23 8.16
C ALA A 86 -3.58 -2.58 9.09
N ALA A 87 -3.32 -2.92 10.35
CA ALA A 87 -4.35 -3.28 11.34
C ALA A 87 -4.86 -2.10 12.20
N LYS A 88 -4.36 -0.88 11.97
CA LYS A 88 -4.71 0.34 12.72
C LYS A 88 -5.51 1.37 11.93
N LEU A 89 -5.81 1.09 10.66
CA LEU A 89 -6.69 1.95 9.86
C LEU A 89 -8.08 1.98 10.49
N ASP A 90 -8.65 3.18 10.63
CA ASP A 90 -10.06 3.36 11.00
C ASP A 90 -10.93 2.57 10.00
N PRO A 91 -12.04 1.91 10.41
CA PRO A 91 -12.85 1.11 9.50
C PRO A 91 -13.27 1.86 8.22
N LYS A 92 -13.53 3.18 8.32
CA LYS A 92 -13.86 4.01 7.15
C LYS A 92 -12.67 4.25 6.23
N GLU A 93 -11.48 4.42 6.80
CA GLU A 93 -10.25 4.59 6.02
C GLU A 93 -9.86 3.27 5.32
N LYS A 94 -10.06 2.14 6.00
CA LYS A 94 -9.87 0.81 5.42
C LYS A 94 -10.82 0.57 4.24
N GLU A 95 -12.10 0.89 4.43
CA GLU A 95 -13.13 0.78 3.39
C GLU A 95 -12.82 1.67 2.19
N LYS A 96 -12.43 2.93 2.42
CA LYS A 96 -12.00 3.82 1.34
C LYS A 96 -10.82 3.24 0.56
N LEU A 97 -9.82 2.70 1.25
CA LEU A 97 -8.65 2.08 0.61
C LEU A 97 -9.04 0.85 -0.23
N GLU A 98 -9.94 0.00 0.26
CA GLU A 98 -10.43 -1.17 -0.48
C GLU A 98 -11.17 -0.75 -1.77
N ILE A 99 -11.95 0.32 -1.73
CA ILE A 99 -12.65 0.83 -2.92
C ILE A 99 -11.67 1.52 -3.88
N CYS A 100 -10.70 2.28 -3.38
CA CYS A 100 -9.63 2.85 -4.20
C CYS A 100 -8.85 1.73 -4.92
N GLU A 101 -8.52 0.65 -4.21
CA GLU A 101 -7.87 -0.54 -4.80
C GLU A 101 -8.76 -1.20 -5.85
N PHE A 102 -10.06 -1.36 -5.59
CA PHE A 102 -11.02 -1.88 -6.56
C PHE A 102 -11.02 -1.04 -7.85
N LEU A 103 -11.22 0.28 -7.74
CA LEU A 103 -11.25 1.19 -8.88
C LEU A 103 -9.92 1.17 -9.65
N GLY A 104 -8.79 1.19 -8.94
CA GLY A 104 -7.45 1.08 -9.54
C GLY A 104 -7.28 -0.20 -10.36
N ASN A 105 -7.69 -1.35 -9.81
CA ASN A 105 -7.64 -2.63 -10.53
C ASN A 105 -8.52 -2.63 -11.79
N MET A 106 -9.69 -1.97 -11.75
CA MET A 106 -10.56 -1.86 -12.92
C MET A 106 -9.96 -0.95 -14.01
N VAL A 107 -9.30 0.15 -13.61
CA VAL A 107 -8.56 1.03 -14.53
C VAL A 107 -7.41 0.27 -15.21
N GLU A 108 -6.60 -0.47 -14.44
CA GLU A 108 -5.49 -1.27 -14.97
C GLU A 108 -5.96 -2.36 -15.94
N GLU A 109 -7.08 -3.03 -15.63
CA GLU A 109 -7.63 -4.06 -16.52
C GLU A 109 -8.16 -3.45 -17.82
N LEU A 110 -8.81 -2.28 -17.78
CA LEU A 110 -9.21 -1.58 -19.00
C LEU A 110 -8.01 -1.08 -19.81
N GLU A 111 -6.94 -0.60 -19.17
CA GLU A 111 -5.69 -0.24 -19.86
C GLU A 111 -5.15 -1.44 -20.65
N ARG A 112 -5.07 -2.61 -20.01
CA ARG A 112 -4.64 -3.85 -20.66
C ARG A 112 -5.55 -4.24 -21.82
N GLN A 113 -6.87 -4.09 -21.68
CA GLN A 113 -7.84 -4.41 -22.74
C GLN A 113 -7.73 -3.44 -23.93
N ILE A 114 -7.49 -2.14 -23.67
CA ILE A 114 -7.23 -1.12 -24.70
C ILE A 114 -5.98 -1.49 -25.49
N GLU A 115 -4.85 -1.76 -24.82
CA GLU A 115 -3.59 -2.13 -25.48
C GLU A 115 -3.77 -3.34 -26.41
N VAL A 116 -4.45 -4.38 -25.94
CA VAL A 116 -4.72 -5.60 -26.73
C VAL A 116 -5.58 -5.28 -27.95
N THR A 117 -6.64 -4.48 -27.76
CA THR A 117 -7.60 -4.13 -28.81
C THR A 117 -6.94 -3.28 -29.90
N GLU A 118 -6.15 -2.27 -29.50
CA GLU A 118 -5.41 -1.42 -30.42
C GLU A 118 -4.34 -2.20 -31.19
N ALA A 119 -3.61 -3.09 -30.52
CA ALA A 119 -2.63 -3.96 -31.19
C ALA A 119 -3.27 -4.91 -32.22
N GLU A 120 -4.47 -5.44 -31.94
CA GLU A 120 -5.22 -6.24 -32.91
C GLU A 120 -5.63 -5.39 -34.13
N ALA A 121 -6.16 -4.19 -33.89
CA ALA A 121 -6.56 -3.26 -34.95
C ALA A 121 -5.38 -2.87 -35.83
N GLU A 122 -4.24 -2.50 -35.25
CA GLU A 122 -3.01 -2.17 -35.97
C GLU A 122 -2.48 -3.34 -36.81
N THR A 123 -2.51 -4.55 -36.25
CA THR A 123 -2.10 -5.77 -36.94
C THR A 123 -2.97 -6.04 -38.17
N LEU A 124 -4.29 -5.92 -38.02
CA LEU A 124 -5.23 -6.06 -39.14
C LEU A 124 -5.03 -4.97 -40.19
N GLN A 125 -4.82 -3.73 -39.76
CA GLN A 125 -4.58 -2.59 -40.64
C GLN A 125 -3.26 -2.76 -41.45
N ALA A 126 -2.19 -3.24 -40.82
CA ALA A 126 -0.92 -3.54 -41.48
C ALA A 126 -1.07 -4.67 -42.53
N ASN A 127 -1.90 -5.68 -42.22
CA ASN A 127 -2.20 -6.77 -43.14
C ASN A 127 -3.08 -6.33 -44.32
N MET A 128 -3.96 -5.34 -44.14
CA MET A 128 -4.73 -4.75 -45.25
C MET A 128 -3.84 -4.01 -46.25
N LYS A 129 -2.81 -3.28 -45.79
CA LYS A 129 -1.87 -2.54 -46.66
C LYS A 129 -1.06 -3.47 -47.58
N LYS A 130 -0.92 -4.75 -47.24
CA LYS A 130 -0.19 -5.77 -48.02
C LYS A 130 -1.08 -6.62 -48.94
N GLY A 131 -2.41 -6.46 -48.89
CA GLY A 131 -3.38 -7.30 -49.62
C GLY A 131 -4.38 -6.50 -50.45
N LYS A 132 -5.34 -7.20 -51.09
CA LYS A 132 -6.51 -6.56 -51.72
C LYS A 132 -7.45 -6.02 -50.63
N LYS A 133 -8.20 -4.96 -50.96
CA LYS A 133 -9.24 -4.37 -50.10
C LYS A 133 -10.25 -5.47 -49.70
N ASP A 134 -10.30 -5.78 -48.41
CA ASP A 134 -11.13 -6.83 -47.81
C ASP A 134 -12.13 -6.16 -46.87
N THR A 135 -13.40 -6.10 -47.28
CA THR A 135 -14.46 -5.41 -46.55
C THR A 135 -14.66 -5.98 -45.15
N ALA A 136 -14.58 -7.32 -44.98
CA ALA A 136 -14.76 -7.95 -43.68
C ALA A 136 -13.66 -7.55 -42.67
N LYS A 137 -12.43 -7.35 -43.16
CA LYS A 137 -11.34 -6.84 -42.31
C LYS A 137 -11.52 -5.38 -41.95
N ALA A 138 -12.01 -4.56 -42.89
CA ALA A 138 -12.31 -3.16 -42.62
C ALA A 138 -13.42 -3.03 -41.56
N ASP A 139 -14.46 -3.85 -41.65
CA ASP A 139 -15.56 -3.87 -40.66
C ASP A 139 -15.05 -4.31 -39.28
N ARG A 140 -14.16 -5.32 -39.21
CA ARG A 140 -13.55 -5.75 -37.94
C ARG A 140 -12.65 -4.66 -37.33
N ILE A 141 -11.87 -3.95 -38.13
CA ILE A 141 -11.03 -2.84 -37.64
C ILE A 141 -11.92 -1.74 -37.03
N ALA A 142 -12.99 -1.35 -37.73
CA ALA A 142 -13.92 -0.34 -37.24
C ALA A 142 -14.58 -0.76 -35.92
N GLU A 143 -14.92 -2.04 -35.76
CA GLU A 143 -15.48 -2.55 -34.50
C GLU A 143 -14.47 -2.48 -33.35
N LEU A 144 -13.22 -2.88 -33.60
CA LEU A 144 -12.13 -2.79 -32.60
C LEU A 144 -11.86 -1.33 -32.19
N GLU A 145 -11.87 -0.40 -33.14
CA GLU A 145 -11.68 1.03 -32.86
C GLU A 145 -12.80 1.59 -31.97
N ARG A 146 -14.06 1.22 -32.24
CA ARG A 146 -15.21 1.62 -31.40
C ARG A 146 -15.14 1.01 -30.00
N MET A 147 -14.71 -0.25 -29.90
CA MET A 147 -14.50 -0.92 -28.62
C MET A 147 -13.39 -0.24 -27.80
N ALA A 148 -12.27 0.11 -28.43
CA ALA A 148 -11.18 0.83 -27.77
C ALA A 148 -11.60 2.23 -27.30
N GLU A 149 -12.36 2.98 -28.10
CA GLU A 149 -12.90 4.29 -27.72
C GLU A 149 -13.81 4.18 -26.49
N ARG A 150 -14.68 3.16 -26.47
CA ARG A 150 -15.55 2.89 -25.32
C ARG A 150 -14.75 2.52 -24.07
N HIS A 151 -13.74 1.65 -24.17
CA HIS A 151 -12.89 1.32 -23.02
C HIS A 151 -12.19 2.56 -22.46
N LYS A 152 -11.65 3.43 -23.32
CA LYS A 152 -11.04 4.70 -22.91
C LYS A 152 -12.02 5.61 -22.18
N TRP A 153 -13.27 5.66 -22.63
CA TRP A 153 -14.31 6.42 -21.95
C TRP A 153 -14.59 5.89 -20.54
N HIS A 154 -14.81 4.58 -20.38
CA HIS A 154 -14.99 3.98 -19.04
C HIS A 154 -13.75 4.15 -18.16
N GLN A 155 -12.54 3.96 -18.71
CA GLN A 155 -11.27 4.17 -18.01
C GLN A 155 -11.18 5.61 -17.47
N GLY A 156 -11.46 6.62 -18.30
CA GLY A 156 -11.46 8.01 -17.89
C GLY A 156 -12.48 8.33 -16.80
N LYS A 157 -13.69 7.75 -16.87
CA LYS A 157 -14.70 7.90 -15.81
C LYS A 157 -14.28 7.22 -14.50
N LEU A 158 -13.63 6.06 -14.55
CA LEU A 158 -13.10 5.38 -13.37
C LEU A 158 -11.93 6.12 -12.73
N GLU A 159 -11.03 6.73 -13.53
CA GLU A 159 -9.95 7.57 -13.02
C GLU A 159 -10.47 8.84 -12.34
N LEU A 160 -11.48 9.48 -12.94
CA LEU A 160 -12.18 10.61 -12.33
C LEU A 160 -12.83 10.21 -11.00
N LEU A 161 -13.54 9.08 -10.98
CA LEU A 161 -14.19 8.55 -9.79
C LEU A 161 -13.18 8.23 -8.69
N LEU A 162 -12.05 7.58 -9.01
CA LEU A 162 -10.98 7.28 -8.07
C LEU A 162 -10.43 8.55 -7.43
N ARG A 163 -10.10 9.57 -8.25
CA ARG A 163 -9.60 10.85 -7.75
C ARG A 163 -10.65 11.59 -6.92
N SER A 164 -11.91 11.56 -7.32
CA SER A 164 -13.00 12.19 -6.57
C SER A 164 -13.20 11.52 -5.22
N LEU A 165 -13.15 10.19 -5.16
CA LEU A 165 -13.17 9.42 -3.91
C LEU A 165 -11.97 9.77 -3.01
N GLU A 166 -10.76 9.81 -3.57
CA GLU A 166 -9.54 10.19 -2.85
C GLU A 166 -9.63 11.59 -2.24
N ASN A 167 -10.19 12.54 -2.98
CA ASN A 167 -10.40 13.93 -2.56
C ASN A 167 -11.64 14.13 -1.67
N GLY A 168 -12.49 13.11 -1.52
CA GLY A 168 -13.74 13.18 -0.75
C GLY A 168 -14.87 13.92 -1.45
N GLY A 169 -14.83 14.00 -2.79
CA GLY A 169 -15.94 14.48 -3.62
C GLY A 169 -17.04 13.42 -3.85
N VAL A 170 -16.68 12.14 -3.74
CA VAL A 170 -17.59 10.98 -3.80
C VAL A 170 -17.39 10.11 -2.56
N ASP A 171 -18.50 9.64 -1.97
CA ASP A 171 -18.48 8.73 -0.84
C ASP A 171 -18.32 7.26 -1.27
N THR A 172 -17.79 6.44 -0.36
CA THR A 172 -17.58 5.00 -0.56
C THR A 172 -18.86 4.25 -0.93
N ASP A 173 -19.99 4.64 -0.35
CA ASP A 173 -21.28 4.00 -0.60
C ASP A 173 -21.78 4.26 -2.03
N GLN A 174 -21.54 5.46 -2.57
CA GLN A 174 -21.92 5.80 -3.94
C GLN A 174 -21.15 4.96 -4.97
N VAL A 175 -19.88 4.65 -4.70
CA VAL A 175 -19.09 3.77 -5.56
C VAL A 175 -19.60 2.32 -5.50
N LYS A 176 -20.00 1.86 -4.30
CA LYS A 176 -20.55 0.52 -4.11
C LYS A 176 -21.85 0.31 -4.86
N ASP A 177 -22.70 1.33 -4.93
CA ASP A 177 -23.97 1.27 -5.64
C ASP A 177 -23.79 0.96 -7.15
N ILE A 178 -22.67 1.37 -7.74
CA ILE A 178 -22.34 1.13 -9.15
C ILE A 178 -21.28 0.04 -9.37
N GLU A 179 -20.77 -0.57 -8.29
CA GLU A 179 -19.66 -1.53 -8.33
C GLU A 179 -19.96 -2.71 -9.27
N GLU A 180 -21.19 -3.24 -9.21
CA GLU A 180 -21.63 -4.35 -10.05
C GLU A 180 -21.68 -3.95 -11.54
N GLY A 181 -22.12 -2.73 -11.85
CA GLY A 181 -22.13 -2.20 -13.22
C GLY A 181 -20.71 -2.07 -13.79
N ILE A 182 -19.78 -1.55 -12.98
CA ILE A 182 -18.36 -1.46 -13.35
C ILE A 182 -17.79 -2.86 -13.61
N ARG A 183 -17.99 -3.82 -12.69
CA ARG A 183 -17.50 -5.20 -12.87
C ARG A 183 -18.10 -5.85 -14.10
N TYR A 184 -19.40 -5.69 -14.30
CA TYR A 184 -20.09 -6.26 -15.46
C TYR A 184 -19.48 -5.76 -16.76
N TYR A 185 -19.23 -4.46 -16.89
CA TYR A 185 -18.53 -3.90 -18.04
C TYR A 185 -17.12 -4.48 -18.20
N VAL A 186 -16.27 -4.36 -17.18
CA VAL A 186 -14.84 -4.73 -17.29
C VAL A 186 -14.64 -6.22 -17.56
N GLU A 187 -15.48 -7.07 -16.97
CA GLU A 187 -15.35 -8.53 -17.10
C GLU A 187 -16.06 -9.11 -18.33
N ASN A 188 -17.12 -8.47 -18.83
CA ASN A 188 -18.01 -9.07 -19.85
C ASN A 188 -18.08 -8.29 -21.17
N ASN A 189 -17.38 -7.17 -21.35
CA ASN A 189 -17.47 -6.34 -22.57
C ASN A 189 -17.11 -7.05 -23.90
N GLN A 190 -16.52 -8.25 -23.85
CA GLN A 190 -16.18 -9.06 -25.02
C GLN A 190 -17.18 -10.19 -25.30
N GLU A 191 -18.14 -10.41 -24.42
CA GLU A 191 -19.16 -11.45 -24.56
C GLU A 191 -20.18 -11.07 -25.64
N VAL A 192 -20.70 -12.08 -26.35
CA VAL A 192 -21.58 -11.87 -27.51
C VAL A 192 -22.94 -11.29 -27.12
N ASP A 193 -23.41 -11.58 -25.92
CA ASP A 193 -24.67 -11.09 -25.34
C ASP A 193 -24.47 -9.92 -24.37
N PHE A 194 -23.28 -9.32 -24.35
CA PHE A 194 -22.99 -8.14 -23.57
C PHE A 194 -23.95 -6.99 -23.92
N MET A 195 -24.55 -6.41 -22.89
CA MET A 195 -25.38 -5.20 -23.02
C MET A 195 -24.67 -4.03 -22.38
N GLU A 196 -24.27 -3.09 -23.22
CA GLU A 196 -23.64 -1.86 -22.75
C GLU A 196 -24.64 -0.99 -21.98
N ASP A 197 -24.20 -0.49 -20.83
CA ASP A 197 -24.88 0.53 -20.05
C ASP A 197 -23.99 1.77 -20.01
N ASP A 198 -24.37 2.80 -20.74
CA ASP A 198 -23.68 4.09 -20.80
C ASP A 198 -24.08 5.02 -19.64
N THR A 199 -25.04 4.61 -18.78
CA THR A 199 -25.58 5.41 -17.68
C THR A 199 -24.98 5.09 -16.31
N ILE A 200 -24.03 4.15 -16.25
CA ILE A 200 -23.39 3.66 -15.00
C ILE A 200 -22.91 4.81 -14.10
N TYR A 201 -22.44 5.91 -14.68
CA TYR A 201 -21.81 7.02 -13.95
C TYR A 201 -22.71 8.25 -13.75
N ASP A 202 -23.94 8.24 -14.28
CA ASP A 202 -24.81 9.44 -14.36
C ASP A 202 -25.15 10.01 -12.97
N ASP A 203 -25.31 9.15 -11.98
CA ASP A 203 -25.70 9.52 -10.62
C ASP A 203 -24.54 10.11 -9.78
N LEU A 204 -23.29 10.05 -10.29
CA LEU A 204 -22.09 10.48 -9.54
C LEU A 204 -21.70 11.95 -9.75
N ASN A 205 -22.38 12.68 -10.65
CA ASN A 205 -22.13 14.09 -10.94
C ASN A 205 -20.64 14.43 -11.15
N LEU A 206 -19.93 13.59 -11.92
CA LEU A 206 -18.49 13.70 -12.19
C LEU A 206 -18.11 14.89 -13.10
N ASP A 207 -19.10 15.59 -13.68
CA ASP A 207 -18.91 16.69 -14.62
C ASP A 207 -18.21 17.92 -14.00
N ALA A 208 -18.44 18.15 -12.70
CA ALA A 208 -17.76 19.23 -11.97
C ALA A 208 -16.25 18.94 -11.81
N ASP A 209 -15.91 17.67 -11.62
CA ASP A 209 -14.53 17.21 -11.50
C ASP A 209 -13.84 17.23 -12.88
N GLU A 210 -14.55 16.86 -13.95
CA GLU A 210 -14.04 16.89 -15.32
C GLU A 210 -13.56 18.30 -15.75
N GLN A 211 -14.29 19.35 -15.34
CA GLN A 211 -13.92 20.77 -15.57
C GLN A 211 -12.79 21.26 -14.66
N MET A 212 -12.76 20.80 -13.40
CA MET A 212 -11.76 21.21 -12.43
C MET A 212 -10.38 20.60 -12.73
N PHE A 213 -10.35 19.39 -13.26
CA PHE A 213 -9.13 18.64 -13.50
C PHE A 213 -8.64 18.68 -14.95
N GLY A 214 -9.32 19.42 -15.83
CA GLY A 214 -8.83 19.74 -17.18
C GLY A 214 -8.77 18.53 -18.12
N LEU A 215 -9.62 17.52 -17.89
CA LEU A 215 -9.75 16.35 -18.78
C LEU A 215 -10.57 16.65 -20.04
N GLN A 216 -10.94 17.91 -20.26
CA GLN A 216 -11.48 18.36 -21.54
C GLN A 216 -10.37 18.33 -22.59
N ASN A 217 -10.23 17.16 -23.22
CA ASN A 217 -9.65 16.87 -24.52
C ASN A 217 -8.59 17.87 -25.01
N ASP A 218 -7.31 17.47 -24.91
CA ASP A 218 -6.23 18.01 -25.74
C ASP A 218 -6.44 17.69 -27.25
N ASP A 219 -7.56 17.07 -27.62
CA ASP A 219 -7.95 16.74 -28.99
C ASP A 219 -8.58 17.91 -29.78
N ASP A 220 -8.93 19.02 -29.11
CA ASP A 220 -9.54 20.19 -29.78
C ASP A 220 -8.54 21.28 -30.19
N ARG A 221 -7.22 21.04 -30.05
CA ARG A 221 -6.18 22.04 -30.38
C ARG A 221 -5.43 21.84 -31.69
N VAL A 222 -5.79 20.85 -32.51
CA VAL A 222 -5.20 20.68 -33.85
C VAL A 222 -6.27 20.71 -34.95
N SER A 223 -7.11 21.75 -34.93
CA SER A 223 -7.85 22.16 -36.12
C SER A 223 -8.06 23.66 -36.12
N SER A 224 -6.96 24.42 -36.27
CA SER A 224 -6.93 25.77 -36.85
C SER A 224 -5.51 26.31 -36.81
N GLN A 225 -4.70 25.99 -37.82
CA GLN A 225 -3.79 26.93 -38.49
C GLN A 225 -3.22 26.33 -39.78
#